data_AF-A0A9D5WAF5-F1
#
_entry.id   AF-A0A9D5WAF5-F1
#
_cell.length_a   1.000
_cell.length_b   1.000
_cell.length_c   1.000
_cell.angle_alpha   90.00
_cell.angle_beta   90.00
_cell.angle_gamma   90.00
#
_symmetry.space_group_name_H-M   'P 1'
#
loop_
_entity.id
_entity.type
_entity.pdbx_description
1 polymer ?
#
loop_
_entity_poly.entity_id
_entity_poly.type
_entity_poly.pdbx_seq_one_letter_code
_entity_poly.pdbx_strand_id
1 'polypeptide(L)'
;MFSFIVTPLVFKNNTRDAAGSIVSYLFPVYFPFVAAVSGFSLLSYLFLLSWPLRRLQTIILCLLVLAFIFSMLNYIVIHPKVKDVKAKIHSFDKSMPDTTDEGLLRMKFKRLHQISVLFNVIILIEGIALIVISQRYG
;
A
#
# COMPACT_ATOMS: atom_id res chain seq x y z
N MET A 1 -7.22 -4.46 1.23
CA MET A 1 -7.90 -5.55 0.49
C MET A 1 -7.23 -5.87 -0.85
N PHE A 2 -6.94 -4.88 -1.70
CA PHE A 2 -6.30 -5.09 -3.00
C PHE A 2 -5.01 -5.94 -2.93
N SER A 3 -4.03 -5.53 -2.12
CA SER A 3 -2.75 -6.26 -1.98
C SER A 3 -2.86 -7.63 -1.33
N PHE A 4 -3.96 -7.93 -0.64
CA PHE A 4 -4.12 -9.15 0.18
C PHE A 4 -5.06 -10.18 -0.43
N ILE A 5 -6.00 -9.74 -1.25
CA ILE A 5 -7.03 -10.58 -1.85
C ILE A 5 -6.87 -10.56 -3.38
N VAL A 6 -6.92 -9.36 -3.97
CA VAL A 6 -6.94 -9.21 -5.43
C VAL A 6 -5.60 -9.63 -6.03
N THR A 7 -4.48 -9.16 -5.47
CA THR A 7 -3.15 -9.52 -6.00
C THR A 7 -2.89 -11.04 -5.93
N PRO A 8 -3.04 -11.74 -4.78
CA PRO A 8 -2.85 -13.19 -4.75
C PRO A 8 -3.80 -13.97 -5.67
N LEU A 9 -5.06 -13.54 -5.79
CA LEU A 9 -6.05 -14.19 -6.66
C LEU A 9 -5.67 -14.05 -8.15
N VAL A 10 -5.20 -12.87 -8.55
CA VAL A 10 -4.71 -12.61 -9.92
C VAL A 10 -3.49 -13.48 -10.22
N PHE A 11 -2.53 -13.58 -9.30
CA PHE A 11 -1.35 -14.44 -9.46
C PHE A 11 -1.67 -15.95 -9.41
N LYS A 12 -2.74 -16.36 -8.73
CA LYS A 12 -3.20 -17.75 -8.68
C LYS A 12 -3.78 -18.20 -10.03
N ASN A 13 -4.48 -17.30 -10.72
CA ASN A 13 -5.27 -17.64 -11.91
C ASN A 13 -4.60 -17.27 -13.24
N ASN A 14 -3.42 -16.63 -13.22
CA ASN A 14 -2.73 -16.16 -14.42
C ASN A 14 -1.24 -16.52 -14.39
N THR A 15 -0.58 -16.49 -15.54
CA THR A 15 0.89 -16.54 -15.60
C THR A 15 1.50 -15.34 -14.87
N ARG A 16 2.75 -15.47 -14.39
CA ARG A 16 3.42 -14.41 -13.62
C ARG A 16 3.50 -13.08 -14.38
N ASP A 17 3.76 -13.15 -15.67
CA ASP A 17 3.86 -11.96 -16.54
C ASP A 17 2.49 -11.33 -16.77
N ALA A 18 1.45 -12.13 -17.02
CA ALA A 18 0.08 -11.63 -17.17
C ALA A 18 -0.45 -11.01 -15.86
N ALA A 19 -0.27 -11.70 -14.73
CA ALA A 19 -0.61 -11.18 -13.41
C ALA A 19 0.12 -9.87 -13.09
N GLY A 20 1.42 -9.82 -13.40
CA GLY A 20 2.23 -8.63 -13.26
C GLY A 20 1.72 -7.46 -14.11
N SER A 21 1.27 -7.72 -15.35
CA SER A 21 0.69 -6.70 -16.23
C SER A 21 -0.62 -6.13 -15.66
N ILE A 22 -1.56 -7.01 -15.27
CA ILE A 22 -2.85 -6.63 -14.68
C ILE A 22 -2.64 -5.74 -13.45
N VAL A 23 -1.80 -6.19 -12.51
CA VAL A 23 -1.56 -5.46 -11.27
C VAL A 23 -0.88 -4.10 -11.54
N SER A 24 -0.01 -4.01 -12.56
CA SER A 24 0.58 -2.73 -12.98
C SER A 24 -0.41 -1.76 -13.61
N TYR A 25 -1.50 -2.25 -14.21
CA TYR A 25 -2.59 -1.39 -14.67
C TYR A 25 -3.43 -0.85 -13.49
N LEU A 26 -3.59 -1.66 -12.44
CA LEU A 26 -4.39 -1.31 -11.25
C LEU A 26 -3.66 -0.37 -10.28
N PHE A 27 -2.35 -0.53 -10.10
CA PHE A 27 -1.57 0.27 -9.14
C PHE A 27 -1.68 1.80 -9.31
N PRO A 28 -1.62 2.38 -10.54
CA PRO A 28 -1.75 3.82 -10.77
C PRO A 28 -3.10 4.39 -10.31
N VAL A 29 -4.13 3.57 -10.19
CA VAL A 29 -5.46 3.98 -9.70
C VAL A 29 -5.55 3.72 -8.20
N TYR A 30 -5.12 2.54 -7.75
CA TYR A 30 -5.23 2.10 -6.36
C TYR A 30 -4.47 3.01 -5.37
N PHE A 31 -3.20 3.30 -5.62
CA PHE A 31 -2.39 4.06 -4.67
C PHE A 31 -2.86 5.51 -4.46
N PRO A 32 -3.14 6.31 -5.51
CA PRO A 32 -3.70 7.64 -5.30
C PRO A 32 -5.11 7.61 -4.70
N PHE A 33 -5.93 6.60 -5.00
CA PHE A 33 -7.22 6.43 -4.33
C PHE A 33 -7.06 6.23 -2.81
N VAL A 34 -6.15 5.35 -2.38
CA VAL A 34 -5.87 5.12 -0.95
C VAL A 34 -5.31 6.39 -0.28
N ALA A 35 -4.43 7.12 -0.95
CA ALA A 35 -3.90 8.40 -0.45
C ALA A 35 -4.99 9.48 -0.34
N ALA A 36 -5.91 9.55 -1.31
CA ALA A 36 -7.03 10.49 -1.30
C ALA A 36 -8.02 10.17 -0.17
N VAL A 37 -8.39 8.90 0.02
CA VAL A 37 -9.30 8.48 1.09
C VAL A 37 -8.69 8.71 2.47
N SER A 38 -7.40 8.36 2.67
CA SER A 38 -6.72 8.63 3.95
C SER A 38 -6.60 10.13 4.25
N GLY A 39 -6.30 10.95 3.23
CA GLY A 39 -6.29 12.41 3.36
C GLY A 39 -7.67 12.99 3.69
N PHE A 40 -8.72 12.49 3.03
CA PHE A 40 -10.09 12.91 3.29
C PHE A 40 -10.55 12.55 4.72
N SER A 41 -10.22 11.35 5.19
CA SER A 41 -10.51 10.93 6.57
C SER A 41 -9.81 11.79 7.61
N LEU A 42 -8.52 12.09 7.40
CA LEU A 42 -7.76 12.99 8.27
C LEU A 42 -8.36 14.40 8.29
N LEU A 43 -8.69 14.94 7.11
CA LEU A 43 -9.26 16.28 7.00
C LEU A 43 -10.64 16.36 7.67
N SER A 44 -11.49 15.37 7.44
CA SER A 44 -12.82 15.29 8.07
C SER A 44 -12.71 15.24 9.59
N TYR A 45 -11.76 14.46 10.12
CA TYR A 45 -11.52 14.38 11.55
C TYR A 45 -11.01 15.70 12.14
N LEU A 46 -10.11 16.40 11.43
CA LEU A 46 -9.63 17.73 11.84
C LEU A 46 -10.76 18.77 11.92
N PHE A 47 -11.74 18.73 11.00
CA PHE A 47 -12.90 19.61 11.03
C PHE A 47 -13.83 19.37 12.22
N LEU A 48 -13.94 18.12 12.68
CA LEU A 48 -14.77 17.74 13.83
C LEU A 48 -14.02 17.88 15.16
N LEU A 49 -12.73 18.21 15.12
CA LEU A 49 -11.88 18.24 16.30
C LEU A 49 -12.15 19.48 17.16
N SER A 50 -12.58 19.25 18.40
CA SER A 50 -12.81 20.32 19.38
C SER A 50 -11.66 20.37 20.39
N TRP A 51 -11.25 21.59 20.77
CA TRP A 51 -10.20 21.82 21.77
C TRP A 51 -10.80 21.99 23.18
N PRO A 52 -10.10 21.55 24.25
CA PRO A 52 -8.80 20.89 24.26
C PRO A 52 -8.87 19.39 23.91
N LEU A 53 -7.79 18.87 23.33
CA LEU A 53 -7.70 17.47 22.94
C LEU A 53 -7.72 16.54 24.14
N ARG A 54 -8.68 15.61 24.15
CA ARG A 54 -8.71 14.48 25.07
C ARG A 54 -7.69 13.43 24.62
N ARG A 55 -7.15 12.62 25.54
CA ARG A 55 -6.18 11.55 25.24
C ARG A 55 -6.62 10.66 24.07
N LEU A 56 -7.89 10.30 24.02
CA LEU A 56 -8.44 9.46 22.95
C LEU A 56 -8.41 10.17 21.58
N GLN A 57 -8.72 11.47 21.55
CA GLN A 57 -8.69 12.26 20.33
C GLN A 57 -7.27 12.40 19.78
N THR A 58 -6.27 12.52 20.66
CA THR A 58 -4.85 12.51 20.30
C THR A 58 -4.43 11.17 19.69
N ILE A 59 -4.87 10.05 20.26
CA ILE A 59 -4.55 8.71 19.72
C ILE A 59 -5.14 8.52 18.32
N ILE A 60 -6.41 8.88 18.13
CA ILE A 60 -7.09 8.80 16.82
C ILE A 60 -6.39 9.70 15.80
N LEU A 61 -6.01 10.92 16.20
CA LEU A 61 -5.29 11.84 15.32
C LEU A 61 -3.94 11.25 14.88
N CYS A 62 -3.16 10.70 15.83
CA CYS A 62 -1.87 10.06 15.52
C CYS A 62 -2.03 8.89 14.54
N LEU A 63 -3.03 8.03 14.74
CA LEU A 63 -3.32 6.92 13.83
C LEU A 63 -3.69 7.40 12.41
N LEU A 64 -4.53 8.43 12.29
CA LEU A 64 -4.91 8.98 10.99
C LEU A 64 -3.72 9.64 10.27
N VAL A 65 -2.87 10.34 11.01
CA VAL A 65 -1.65 10.95 10.46
C VAL A 65 -0.68 9.87 9.97
N LEU A 66 -0.46 8.81 10.76
CA LEU A 66 0.39 7.68 10.35
C LEU A 66 -0.15 6.99 9.10
N ALA A 67 -1.45 6.69 9.06
CA ALA A 67 -2.11 6.09 7.90
C ALA A 67 -1.94 6.95 6.63
N PHE A 68 -2.07 8.27 6.75
CA PHE A 68 -1.86 9.20 5.65
C PHE A 68 -0.39 9.23 5.18
N ILE A 69 0.57 9.30 6.12
CA ILE A 69 2.00 9.29 5.80
C ILE A 69 2.38 8.00 5.08
N PHE A 70 1.98 6.84 5.58
CA PHE A 70 2.28 5.56 4.93
C PHE A 70 1.62 5.46 3.55
N SER A 71 0.38 5.93 3.39
CA SER A 71 -0.30 5.97 2.09
C SER A 71 0.45 6.86 1.09
N MET A 72 0.88 8.05 1.51
CA MET A 72 1.65 8.97 0.67
C MET A 72 3.04 8.44 0.32
N LEU A 73 3.76 7.85 1.28
CA LEU A 73 5.04 7.20 1.00
C LEU A 73 4.89 6.06 -0.01
N ASN A 74 3.82 5.28 0.09
CA ASN A 74 3.55 4.21 -0.86
C ASN A 74 3.30 4.76 -2.27
N TYR A 75 2.51 5.84 -2.38
CA TYR A 75 2.17 6.47 -3.65
C TYR A 75 3.35 7.22 -4.31
N ILE A 76 4.06 8.07 -3.56
CA ILE A 76 5.07 8.99 -4.11
C ILE A 76 6.44 8.32 -4.21
N VAL A 77 6.79 7.41 -3.31
CA VAL A 77 8.15 6.85 -3.23
C VAL A 77 8.20 5.41 -3.72
N ILE A 78 7.33 4.55 -3.18
CA ILE A 78 7.44 3.11 -3.43
C ILE A 78 6.92 2.77 -4.82
N HIS A 79 5.74 3.27 -5.19
CA HIS A 79 5.11 2.98 -6.48
C HIS A 79 5.98 3.34 -7.70
N PRO A 80 6.55 4.56 -7.84
CA PRO A 80 7.43 4.87 -8.96
C PRO A 80 8.70 4.00 -8.96
N LYS A 81 9.32 3.74 -7.79
CA LYS A 81 10.48 2.84 -7.71
C LYS A 81 10.15 1.42 -8.18
N VAL A 82 8.96 0.91 -7.84
CA VAL A 82 8.49 -0.41 -8.30
C VAL A 82 8.32 -0.40 -9.82
N LYS A 83 7.72 0.66 -10.38
CA LYS A 83 7.53 0.81 -11.82
C LYS A 83 8.87 0.84 -12.57
N ASP A 84 9.84 1.62 -12.07
CA ASP A 84 11.16 1.75 -12.68
C ASP A 84 11.96 0.45 -12.67
N VAL A 85 11.90 -0.30 -11.56
CA VAL A 85 12.56 -1.61 -11.47
C VAL A 85 11.86 -2.62 -12.35
N LYS A 86 10.53 -2.63 -12.39
CA LYS A 86 9.75 -3.54 -13.24
C LYS A 86 10.06 -3.31 -14.72
N ALA A 87 10.18 -2.06 -15.16
CA ALA A 87 10.49 -1.72 -16.55
C ALA A 87 11.85 -2.27 -17.04
N LYS A 88 12.75 -2.62 -16.12
CA LYS A 88 14.08 -3.18 -16.42
C LYS A 88 14.11 -4.71 -16.42
N ILE A 89 13.03 -5.37 -15.98
CA ILE A 89 12.93 -6.83 -15.93
C ILE A 89 12.27 -7.31 -17.24
N HIS A 90 12.93 -8.20 -17.99
CA HIS A 90 12.39 -8.67 -19.27
C HIS A 90 11.29 -9.72 -19.08
N SER A 91 11.47 -10.66 -18.15
CA SER A 91 10.43 -11.62 -17.75
C SER A 91 10.54 -11.91 -16.25
N PHE A 92 9.43 -12.32 -15.63
CA PHE A 92 9.40 -12.88 -14.28
C PHE A 92 9.39 -14.42 -14.27
N ASP A 93 9.53 -15.04 -15.45
CA ASP A 93 9.64 -16.47 -15.58
C ASP A 93 11.01 -16.97 -15.09
N LYS A 94 10.97 -17.99 -14.24
CA LYS A 94 12.15 -18.65 -13.68
C LYS A 94 12.82 -19.61 -14.68
N SER A 95 12.16 -19.89 -15.80
CA SER A 95 12.66 -20.76 -16.86
C SER A 95 13.72 -20.07 -17.75
N MET A 96 13.79 -18.74 -17.76
CA MET A 96 14.84 -17.99 -18.45
C MET A 96 16.15 -17.99 -17.65
N PRO A 97 17.31 -18.03 -18.32
CA PRO A 97 18.60 -17.98 -17.63
C PRO A 97 18.74 -16.64 -16.88
N ASP A 98 18.77 -16.72 -15.54
CA ASP A 98 19.05 -15.56 -14.68
C ASP A 98 20.49 -15.09 -14.97
N THR A 99 20.63 -14.05 -15.77
CA THR A 99 21.88 -13.26 -15.75
C THR A 99 22.00 -12.61 -14.36
N THR A 100 23.22 -12.45 -13.85
CA THR A 100 23.47 -11.86 -12.52
C THR A 100 22.70 -10.55 -12.30
N ASP A 101 22.56 -9.74 -13.35
CA ASP A 101 21.86 -8.46 -13.30
C ASP A 101 20.33 -8.59 -13.24
N GLU A 102 19.71 -9.53 -13.96
CA GLU A 102 18.26 -9.77 -13.88
C GLU A 102 17.83 -10.31 -12.52
N GLY A 103 18.62 -11.22 -11.95
CA GLY A 103 18.37 -11.76 -10.61
C GLY A 103 18.33 -10.66 -9.54
N LEU A 104 19.29 -9.72 -9.60
CA LEU A 104 19.34 -8.56 -8.71
C LEU A 104 18.13 -7.62 -8.89
N LEU A 105 17.68 -7.38 -10.13
CA LEU A 105 16.49 -6.58 -10.41
C LEU A 105 15.22 -7.23 -9.86
N ARG A 106 15.04 -8.54 -10.06
CA ARG A 106 13.92 -9.32 -9.52
C ARG A 106 13.90 -9.30 -7.99
N MET A 107 15.05 -9.42 -7.34
CA MET A 107 15.17 -9.29 -5.89
C MET A 107 14.78 -7.89 -5.39
N LYS A 108 15.25 -6.83 -6.07
CA LYS A 108 14.92 -5.46 -5.73
C LYS A 108 13.43 -5.18 -5.89
N PHE A 109 12.81 -5.67 -6.97
CA PHE A 109 11.37 -5.59 -7.19
C PHE A 109 10.60 -6.27 -6.05
N LYS A 110 10.97 -7.52 -5.70
CA LYS A 110 10.35 -8.27 -4.62
C LYS A 110 10.41 -7.51 -3.29
N ARG A 111 11.58 -6.94 -2.96
CA ARG A 111 11.76 -6.17 -1.73
C ARG A 111 10.88 -4.91 -1.68
N LEU A 112 10.84 -4.13 -2.76
CA LEU A 112 9.98 -2.95 -2.85
C LEU A 112 8.50 -3.31 -2.75
N HIS A 113 8.08 -4.39 -3.40
CA HIS A 113 6.71 -4.89 -3.31
C HIS A 113 6.36 -5.32 -1.88
N GLN A 114 7.25 -6.06 -1.21
CA GLN A 114 7.05 -6.45 0.19
C GLN A 114 6.93 -5.25 1.14
N ILE A 115 7.72 -4.20 0.92
CA ILE A 115 7.60 -2.94 1.70
C ILE A 115 6.23 -2.29 1.47
N SER A 116 5.75 -2.23 0.22
CA SER A 116 4.41 -1.72 -0.10
C SER A 116 3.30 -2.52 0.59
N VAL A 117 3.42 -3.86 0.60
CA VAL A 117 2.49 -4.76 1.28
C VAL A 117 2.51 -4.51 2.79
N LEU A 118 3.69 -4.34 3.39
CA LEU A 118 3.84 -4.06 4.82
C LEU A 118 3.13 -2.75 5.22
N PHE A 119 3.31 -1.66 4.45
CA PHE A 119 2.58 -0.42 4.69
C PHE A 119 1.07 -0.62 4.63
N ASN A 120 0.57 -1.39 3.66
CA ASN A 120 -0.86 -1.70 3.58
C ASN A 120 -1.35 -2.56 4.75
N VAL A 121 -0.50 -3.38 5.37
CA VAL A 121 -0.85 -4.16 6.58
C VAL A 121 -0.98 -3.24 7.77
N ILE A 122 -0.03 -2.32 7.94
CA ILE A 122 -0.06 -1.33 9.03
C ILE A 122 -1.34 -0.51 8.94
N ILE A 123 -1.63 0.06 7.76
CA ILE A 123 -2.86 0.84 7.53
C ILE A 123 -4.13 0.01 7.81
N LEU A 124 -4.14 -1.27 7.45
CA LEU A 124 -5.28 -2.15 7.73
C LEU A 124 -5.48 -2.37 9.24
N ILE A 125 -4.41 -2.65 9.97
CA ILE A 125 -4.46 -2.83 11.43
C ILE A 125 -4.90 -1.53 12.11
N GLU A 126 -4.37 -0.38 11.68
CA GLU A 126 -4.78 0.94 12.17
C GLU A 126 -6.28 1.20 11.92
N GLY A 127 -6.78 0.88 10.72
CA GLY A 127 -8.20 1.00 10.40
C GLY A 127 -9.10 0.14 11.29
N ILE A 128 -8.70 -1.11 11.56
CA ILE A 128 -9.42 -1.99 12.48
C ILE A 128 -9.39 -1.43 13.91
N ALA A 129 -8.24 -0.95 14.38
CA ALA A 129 -8.10 -0.35 15.69
C ALA A 129 -9.01 0.89 15.84
N LEU A 130 -9.08 1.74 14.81
CA LEU A 130 -9.97 2.90 14.79
C LEU A 130 -11.45 2.51 14.87
N ILE A 131 -11.88 1.48 14.15
CA ILE A 131 -13.27 0.99 14.21
C ILE A 131 -13.59 0.47 15.63
N VAL A 132 -12.70 -0.34 16.21
CA VAL A 132 -12.89 -0.89 17.56
C VAL A 132 -12.93 0.22 18.61
N ILE A 133 -12.05 1.21 18.51
CA ILE A 133 -12.06 2.39 19.39
C ILE A 133 -13.36 3.18 19.19
N SER A 134 -13.78 3.41 17.95
CA SER A 134 -15.01 4.16 17.64
C SER A 134 -16.26 3.46 18.17
N GLN A 135 -16.36 2.13 18.11
CA GLN A 135 -17.50 1.39 18.64
C GLN A 135 -17.55 1.37 20.17
N ARG A 136 -16.40 1.50 20.83
CA ARG A 136 -16.32 1.46 22.29
C ARG A 136 -16.53 2.82 22.96
N TYR A 137 -16.36 3.91 22.21
CA TYR A 137 -16.36 5.29 22.74
C TYR A 137 -17.24 6.28 21.95
N GLY A 138 -17.96 5.82 20.92
CA GLY A 138 -19.02 6.58 20.24
C GLY A 138 -20.38 6.22 20.80
#